data_AF-A0A143XUS6-F1
#
_entry.id   AF-A0A143XUS6-F1
#
_cell.length_a   1.000
_cell.length_b   1.000
_cell.length_c   1.000
_cell.angle_alpha   90.00
_cell.angle_beta   90.00
_cell.angle_gamma   90.00
#
_symmetry.space_group_name_H-M   'P 1'
#
loop_
_entity.id
_entity.type
_entity.pdbx_description
1 polymer ?
#
loop_
_entity_poly.entity_id
_entity_poly.type
_entity_poly.pdbx_seq_one_letter_code
_entity_poly.pdbx_strand_id
1 'polypeptide(L)'
;MKQKNIKVVYKSRSIGGSYTQMPKIQMEGRWLEELGFSIGSTIVVEYGEGSLHIRPMTAEELADQQRAEMEKELAAKSAAICRLQKDLHEDSRKLSHVAEPNPGYNSPSKKSR
;
A
#
# COMPACT_ATOMS: atom_id res chain seq x y z
N MET A 1 -4.65 23.05 -34.32
CA MET A 1 -4.11 22.78 -32.97
C MET A 1 -4.15 24.06 -32.14
N LYS A 2 -4.52 24.00 -30.87
CA LYS A 2 -4.43 25.15 -29.95
C LYS A 2 -3.09 25.07 -29.21
N GLN A 3 -2.30 26.15 -29.23
CA GLN A 3 -1.00 26.21 -28.54
C GLN A 3 -1.02 27.32 -27.51
N LYS A 4 -0.42 27.07 -26.34
CA LYS A 4 -0.28 28.07 -25.28
C LYS A 4 1.13 28.02 -24.72
N ASN A 5 1.78 29.19 -24.69
CA ASN A 5 3.14 29.30 -24.21
C ASN A 5 3.10 29.56 -22.70
N ILE A 6 3.74 28.69 -21.93
CA ILE A 6 3.77 28.76 -20.47
C ILE A 6 5.23 28.85 -20.05
N LYS A 7 5.52 29.75 -19.12
CA LYS A 7 6.86 29.88 -18.55
C LYS A 7 7.01 28.91 -17.38
N VAL A 8 8.17 28.28 -17.30
CA VAL A 8 8.58 27.56 -16.08
C VAL A 8 8.84 28.61 -15.00
N VAL A 9 8.22 28.41 -13.84
CA VAL A 9 8.36 29.28 -12.67
C VAL A 9 9.17 28.55 -11.61
N TYR A 10 9.82 29.27 -10.70
CA TYR A 10 10.49 28.66 -9.57
C TYR A 10 9.55 28.60 -8.37
N LYS A 11 9.52 27.46 -7.69
CA LYS A 11 8.91 27.35 -6.36
C LYS A 11 10.02 27.14 -5.33
N SER A 12 10.15 28.08 -4.39
CA SER A 12 11.01 27.91 -3.23
C SER A 12 10.34 27.00 -2.23
N ARG A 13 11.03 25.93 -1.81
CA ARG A 13 10.61 25.10 -0.68
C ARG A 13 11.67 25.20 0.41
N SER A 14 11.26 25.59 1.62
CA SER A 14 12.12 25.48 2.80
C SER A 14 12.05 24.04 3.29
N ILE A 15 13.17 23.33 3.20
CA ILE A 15 13.33 21.99 3.77
C ILE A 15 14.54 22.07 4.70
N GLY A 16 14.32 21.85 6.00
CA GLY A 16 15.40 21.76 6.99
C GLY A 16 16.33 22.97 7.06
N GLY A 17 15.80 24.19 6.88
CA GLY A 17 16.59 25.43 6.94
C GLY A 17 17.34 25.80 5.66
N SER A 18 17.23 24.99 4.60
CA SER A 18 17.78 25.30 3.26
C SER A 18 16.68 25.72 2.27
N TYR A 19 16.97 26.74 1.46
CA TYR A 19 16.09 27.17 0.36
C TYR A 19 16.48 26.41 -0.91
N THR A 20 15.62 25.49 -1.33
CA THR A 20 15.77 24.81 -2.63
C THR A 20 14.79 25.41 -3.64
N GLN A 21 15.33 25.85 -4.78
CA GLN A 21 14.52 26.31 -5.91
C GLN A 21 14.23 25.10 -6.81
N MET A 22 12.96 24.75 -6.94
CA MET A 22 12.52 23.68 -7.83
C MET A 22 11.74 24.25 -9.02
N PRO A 23 11.91 23.70 -10.24
CA PRO A 23 11.12 24.09 -11.38
C PRO A 23 9.65 23.70 -11.16
N LYS A 24 8.73 24.62 -11.48
CA LYS A 24 7.28 24.46 -11.38
C LYS A 24 6.65 24.89 -12.70
N ILE A 25 5.84 24.02 -13.27
CA ILE A 25 4.94 24.38 -14.37
C ILE A 25 3.58 24.72 -13.75
N GLN A 26 3.03 25.88 -14.07
CA GLN A 26 1.72 26.33 -13.59
C GLN A 26 0.78 26.50 -14.78
N MET A 27 -0.32 25.75 -14.78
CA MET A 27 -1.32 25.74 -15.84
C MET A 27 -2.65 26.12 -15.21
N GLU A 28 -3.25 27.22 -15.68
CA GLU A 28 -4.54 27.71 -15.18
C GLU A 28 -5.44 28.13 -16.33
N GLY A 29 -6.75 27.96 -16.13
CA GLY A 29 -7.79 28.48 -17.01
C GLY A 29 -8.86 27.46 -17.38
N ARG A 30 -10.01 27.96 -17.85
CA ARG A 30 -11.19 27.17 -18.23
C ARG A 30 -10.93 26.14 -19.33
N TRP A 31 -9.91 26.40 -20.16
CA TRP A 31 -9.46 25.47 -21.20
C TRP A 31 -8.95 24.12 -20.66
N LEU A 32 -8.57 24.04 -19.38
CA LEU A 32 -8.23 22.78 -18.72
C LEU A 32 -9.48 21.92 -18.48
N GLU A 33 -10.56 22.52 -17.99
CA GLU A 33 -11.85 21.83 -17.81
C GLU A 33 -12.41 21.36 -19.15
N GLU A 34 -12.32 22.19 -20.20
CA GLU A 34 -12.73 21.81 -21.56
C GLU A 34 -11.97 20.58 -22.12
N LEU A 35 -10.74 20.36 -21.67
CA LEU A 35 -9.91 19.21 -22.04
C LEU A 35 -10.11 17.99 -21.12
N GLY A 36 -11.01 18.08 -20.14
CA GLY A 36 -11.29 17.00 -19.18
C GLY A 36 -10.41 17.01 -17.93
N PHE A 37 -9.59 18.05 -17.72
CA PHE A 37 -8.84 18.23 -16.48
C PHE A 37 -9.73 18.93 -15.43
N SER A 38 -10.62 18.16 -14.82
CA SER A 38 -11.52 18.64 -13.77
C SER A 38 -10.86 18.60 -12.39
N ILE A 39 -11.37 19.43 -11.48
CA ILE A 39 -10.92 19.42 -10.09
C ILE A 39 -11.21 18.06 -9.47
N GLY A 40 -10.19 17.43 -8.87
CA GLY A 40 -10.30 16.10 -8.26
C GLY A 40 -10.00 14.94 -9.21
N SER A 41 -9.79 15.20 -10.51
CA SER A 41 -9.37 14.17 -11.47
C SER A 41 -7.89 13.81 -11.30
N THR A 42 -7.58 12.52 -11.39
CA THR A 42 -6.20 12.03 -11.47
C THR A 42 -5.65 12.23 -12.88
N ILE A 43 -4.41 12.70 -12.97
CA ILE A 43 -3.71 12.90 -14.24
C ILE A 43 -2.50 11.98 -14.33
N VAL A 44 -2.18 11.55 -15.55
CA VAL A 44 -0.95 10.82 -15.85
C VAL A 44 0.03 11.80 -16.48
N VAL A 45 1.26 11.81 -15.96
CA VAL A 45 2.36 12.61 -16.48
C VAL A 45 3.48 11.67 -16.91
N GLU A 46 3.57 11.47 -18.22
CA GLU A 46 4.64 10.70 -18.86
C GLU A 46 5.76 11.67 -19.25
N TYR A 47 7.02 11.31 -18.99
CA TYR A 47 8.19 12.14 -19.28
C TYR A 47 9.23 11.35 -20.08
N GLY A 48 9.77 11.95 -21.14
CA GLY A 48 10.76 11.30 -22.01
C GLY A 48 11.22 12.21 -23.15
N GLU A 49 12.47 12.04 -23.61
CA GLU A 49 13.03 12.74 -24.79
C GLU A 49 12.87 14.28 -24.77
N GLY A 50 12.91 14.91 -23.60
CA GLY A 50 12.72 16.36 -23.46
C GLY A 50 11.27 16.83 -23.60
N SER A 51 10.32 15.89 -23.67
CA SER A 51 8.88 16.14 -23.72
C SER A 51 8.19 15.64 -22.45
N LEU A 52 7.10 16.32 -22.10
CA LEU A 52 6.23 15.94 -21.00
C LEU A 52 4.82 15.81 -21.56
N HIS A 53 4.28 14.59 -21.50
CA HIS A 53 2.94 14.26 -21.96
C HIS A 53 2.01 14.21 -20.76
N ILE A 54 1.10 15.18 -20.69
CA ILE A 54 0.05 15.23 -19.66
C ILE A 54 -1.25 14.75 -20.29
N ARG A 55 -1.87 13.74 -19.69
CA ARG A 55 -3.19 13.25 -20.10
C ARG A 55 -4.07 13.00 -18.88
N PRO A 56 -5.40 13.16 -18.99
CA PRO A 56 -6.30 12.67 -17.97
C PRO A 56 -6.15 11.14 -17.87
N MET A 57 -6.18 10.63 -16.65
CA MET A 57 -6.16 9.19 -16.42
C MET A 57 -7.48 8.59 -16.92
N THR A 58 -7.43 7.48 -17.66
CA THR A 58 -8.65 6.81 -18.12
C THR A 58 -9.27 5.99 -16.97
N ALA A 59 -10.58 5.75 -17.05
CA ALA A 59 -11.31 4.99 -16.04
C ALA A 59 -10.77 3.55 -15.87
N GLU A 60 -10.22 2.97 -16.94
CA GLU A 60 -9.62 1.64 -16.93
C GLU A 60 -8.32 1.60 -16.12
N GLU A 61 -7.41 2.57 -16.33
CA GLU A 61 -6.16 2.64 -15.56
C GLU A 61 -6.42 2.89 -14.07
N LEU A 62 -7.46 3.66 -13.74
CA LEU A 62 -7.86 3.90 -12.36
C LEU A 62 -8.42 2.63 -11.72
N ALA A 63 -9.23 1.86 -12.46
CA ALA A 63 -9.73 0.57 -12.01
C ALA A 63 -8.59 -0.44 -11.84
N ASP A 64 -7.56 -0.42 -12.70
CA ASP A 64 -6.39 -1.29 -12.58
C ASP A 64 -5.52 -0.93 -11.37
N GLN A 65 -5.31 0.37 -11.10
CA GLN A 65 -4.63 0.80 -9.88
C GLN A 65 -5.40 0.39 -8.62
N GLN A 66 -6.72 0.59 -8.61
CA GLN A 66 -7.58 0.15 -7.51
C GLN A 66 -7.55 -1.37 -7.35
N ARG A 67 -7.60 -2.14 -8.44
CA ARG A 67 -7.47 -3.60 -8.41
C ARG A 67 -6.13 -4.03 -7.84
N ALA A 68 -5.02 -3.41 -8.26
CA ALA A 68 -3.69 -3.72 -7.75
C ALA A 68 -3.55 -3.37 -6.25
N GLU A 69 -4.12 -2.26 -5.81
CA GLU A 69 -4.14 -1.88 -4.40
C GLU A 69 -4.98 -2.87 -3.57
N MET A 70 -6.17 -3.23 -4.04
CA MET A 70 -7.04 -4.22 -3.42
C MET A 70 -6.41 -5.61 -3.38
N GLU A 71 -5.70 -6.01 -4.44
CA GLU A 71 -4.97 -7.27 -4.50
C GLU A 71 -3.83 -7.30 -3.49
N LYS A 72 -3.07 -6.19 -3.37
CA LYS A 72 -2.02 -6.05 -2.36
C LYS A 72 -2.58 -6.11 -0.95
N GLU A 73 -3.73 -5.49 -0.70
CA GLU A 73 -4.41 -5.55 0.60
C GLU A 73 -4.90 -6.98 0.89
N LEU A 74 -5.49 -7.67 -0.09
CA LEU A 74 -5.88 -9.08 0.02
C LEU A 74 -4.68 -9.98 0.31
N ALA A 75 -3.55 -9.76 -0.35
CA ALA A 75 -2.31 -10.50 -0.13
C ALA A 75 -1.73 -10.24 1.27
N ALA A 76 -1.76 -9.00 1.74
CA ALA A 76 -1.33 -8.66 3.10
C ALA A 76 -2.23 -9.32 4.16
N LYS A 77 -3.55 -9.29 3.96
CA LYS A 77 -4.52 -9.92 4.86
C LYS A 77 -4.39 -11.44 4.88
N SER A 78 -4.24 -12.08 3.72
CA SER A 78 -4.07 -13.54 3.65
C SER A 78 -2.77 -13.99 4.31
N ALA A 79 -1.67 -13.25 4.13
CA ALA A 79 -0.42 -13.50 4.83
C ALA A 79 -0.57 -13.37 6.35
N ALA A 80 -1.31 -12.37 6.84
CA ALA A 80 -1.59 -12.20 8.27
C ALA A 80 -2.42 -13.36 8.84
N ILE A 81 -3.47 -13.79 8.14
CA ILE A 81 -4.30 -14.93 8.53
C ILE A 81 -3.44 -16.21 8.62
N CYS A 82 -2.59 -16.47 7.61
CA CYS A 82 -1.69 -17.62 7.62
C CYS A 82 -0.71 -17.60 8.79
N ARG A 83 -0.22 -16.43 9.22
CA ARG A 83 0.63 -16.31 10.41
C ARG A 83 -0.15 -16.66 11.67
N LEU A 84 -1.32 -16.04 11.87
CA LEU A 84 -2.17 -16.31 13.03
C LEU A 84 -2.57 -17.78 13.13
N GLN A 85 -2.88 -18.44 12.01
CA GLN A 85 -3.22 -19.87 12.00
C GLN A 85 -2.05 -20.75 12.45
N LYS A 86 -0.81 -20.41 12.06
CA LYS A 86 0.38 -21.14 12.50
C LYS A 86 0.61 -20.96 13.98
N ASP A 87 0.55 -19.74 14.47
CA ASP A 87 0.72 -19.41 15.89
C ASP A 87 -0.30 -20.16 16.74
N LEU A 88 -1.58 -20.13 16.33
CA LEU A 88 -2.65 -20.84 17.03
C LEU A 88 -2.47 -22.36 17.01
N HIS A 89 -1.96 -22.93 15.92
CA HIS A 89 -1.67 -24.36 15.82
C HIS A 89 -0.48 -24.77 16.71
N GLU A 90 0.56 -23.94 16.77
CA GLU A 90 1.69 -24.14 17.69
C GLU A 90 1.26 -24.07 19.14
N ASP A 91 0.42 -23.10 19.50
CA ASP A 91 -0.11 -22.95 20.85
C ASP A 91 -1.00 -24.13 21.24
N SER A 92 -1.87 -24.58 20.33
CA SER A 92 -2.66 -25.81 20.52
C SER A 92 -1.77 -27.04 20.76
N ARG A 93 -0.70 -27.21 19.97
CA ARG A 93 0.28 -28.30 20.16
C ARG A 93 0.96 -28.21 21.53
N LYS A 94 1.46 -27.04 21.94
CA LYS A 94 2.12 -26.85 23.23
C LYS A 94 1.18 -27.20 24.40
N LEU A 95 -0.08 -26.79 24.32
CA LEU A 95 -1.08 -27.08 25.35
C LEU A 95 -1.43 -28.57 25.43
N SER A 96 -1.37 -29.31 24.32
CA SER A 96 -1.65 -30.76 24.31
C SER A 96 -0.63 -31.61 25.07
N HIS A 97 0.60 -31.11 25.27
CA HIS A 97 1.68 -31.82 25.97
C HIS A 97 1.64 -31.69 27.52
N VAL A 98 0.67 -30.98 28.09
CA VAL A 98 0.63 -30.68 29.54
C VAL A 98 -0.13 -31.74 30.35
N ALA A 99 -0.75 -32.73 29.69
CA ALA A 99 -1.60 -33.74 30.32
C ALA A 99 -1.13 -35.19 30.10
N GLU A 100 0.16 -35.44 29.93
CA GLU A 100 0.66 -36.82 29.94
C GLU A 100 0.75 -37.34 31.39
N PRO A 101 0.10 -38.47 31.74
CA PRO A 101 0.17 -39.03 33.08
C PRO A 101 1.60 -39.47 33.39
N ASN A 102 2.21 -38.87 34.41
CA ASN A 102 3.51 -39.28 34.92
C ASN A 102 3.40 -40.70 35.53
N PRO A 103 4.07 -41.73 35.00
CA PRO A 103 3.98 -43.10 35.52
C PRO A 103 4.61 -43.27 36.91
N GLY A 104 5.20 -42.21 37.49
CA GLY A 104 5.89 -42.21 38.77
C GLY A 104 5.02 -42.07 40.03
N TYR A 105 3.69 -41.96 39.94
CA TYR A 105 2.86 -42.00 41.15
C TYR A 105 2.57 -43.46 41.56
N ASN A 106 3.36 -43.92 42.54
CA ASN A 106 3.26 -45.19 43.25
C ASN A 106 1.80 -45.65 43.48
N SER A 107 1.43 -46.76 42.84
CA SER A 107 0.30 -47.57 43.25
C SER A 107 0.57 -48.14 44.66
N PRO A 108 -0.31 -47.95 45.66
CA PRO A 108 -0.07 -48.49 46.99
C PRO A 108 -0.10 -50.02 46.92
N SER A 109 1.00 -50.65 47.29
CA SER A 109 1.15 -52.11 47.37
C SER A 109 0.09 -52.68 48.32
N LYS A 110 -0.81 -53.53 47.80
CA LYS A 110 -1.72 -54.33 48.62
C LYS A 110 -0.88 -55.28 49.50
N LYS A 111 -0.88 -55.05 50.81
CA LYS A 111 -0.43 -56.04 51.80
C LYS A 111 -1.44 -57.18 51.83
N SER A 112 -1.03 -58.36 51.38
CA SER A 112 -1.74 -59.61 51.67
C SER A 112 -1.43 -60.07 53.10
N ARG A 113 -2.46 -60.52 53.80
CA ARG A 113 -2.43 -61.07 55.16
C ARG A 113 -2.47 -62.59 55.10
#